data_AF-A0A1S8DJK2-F1
#
_entry.id   AF-A0A1S8DJK2-F1
#
_cell.length_a   1.000
_cell.length_b   1.000
_cell.length_c   1.000
_cell.angle_alpha   90.00
_cell.angle_beta   90.00
_cell.angle_gamma   90.00
#
_symmetry.space_group_name_H-M   'P 1'
#
loop_
_entity.id
_entity.type
_entity.pdbx_description
1 polymer ?
#
loop_
_entity_poly.entity_id
_entity_poly.type
_entity_poly.pdbx_seq_one_letter_code
_entity_poly.pdbx_strand_id
1 'polypeptide(L)'
;MKIYGNHRSGNCYKLELLCALLDLNYEWQSVDIMRGETRTPDFLARNPNAKVPLLKLSDGRCLADIALYAYTRVAADGGFELTGYAAITAWLRRIESLPGYQPMQN
;
A
#
# COMPACT_ATOMS: atom_id res chain seq x y z
N MET A 1 -9.79 2.29 -10.44
CA MET A 1 -8.89 1.40 -9.66
C MET A 1 -9.72 0.56 -8.72
N LYS A 2 -9.21 -0.53 -8.12
CA LYS A 2 -9.95 -1.32 -7.13
C LYS A 2 -9.17 -1.44 -5.82
N ILE A 3 -9.83 -1.22 -4.69
CA ILE A 3 -9.25 -1.36 -3.35
C ILE A 3 -9.89 -2.58 -2.67
N TYR A 4 -9.07 -3.56 -2.32
CA TYR A 4 -9.46 -4.66 -1.45
C TYR A 4 -9.15 -4.25 -0.01
N GLY A 5 -10.18 -4.11 0.82
CA GLY A 5 -10.04 -3.47 2.12
C GLY A 5 -11.10 -3.83 3.14
N ASN A 6 -10.88 -3.37 4.36
CA ASN A 6 -11.83 -3.48 5.46
C ASN A 6 -11.96 -2.11 6.11
N HIS A 7 -13.17 -1.54 6.17
CA HIS A 7 -13.39 -0.18 6.69
C HIS A 7 -13.01 -0.01 8.17
N ARG A 8 -12.81 -1.11 8.92
CA ARG A 8 -12.31 -1.06 10.30
C ARG A 8 -10.78 -0.95 10.39
N SER A 9 -10.06 -1.02 9.27
CA SER A 9 -8.60 -0.93 9.24
C SER A 9 -8.13 0.50 9.03
N GLY A 10 -7.38 1.04 9.98
CA GLY A 10 -6.76 2.36 9.85
C GLY A 10 -5.81 2.48 8.65
N ASN A 11 -5.19 1.38 8.20
CA ASN A 11 -4.38 1.40 6.98
C ASN A 11 -5.24 1.49 5.71
N CYS A 12 -6.46 0.93 5.71
CA CYS A 12 -7.38 1.10 4.59
C CYS A 12 -7.96 2.52 4.55
N TYR A 13 -8.27 3.09 5.71
CA TYR A 13 -8.76 4.48 5.84
C TYR A 13 -7.81 5.50 5.19
N LYS A 14 -6.49 5.30 5.27
CA LYS A 14 -5.50 6.16 4.61
C LYS A 14 -5.73 6.26 3.09
N LEU A 15 -6.08 5.16 2.44
CA LEU A 15 -6.38 5.16 1.00
C LEU A 15 -7.73 5.79 0.70
N GLU A 16 -8.75 5.51 1.51
CA GLU A 16 -10.07 6.14 1.36
C GLU A 16 -9.94 7.68 1.47
N LEU A 17 -9.22 8.17 2.49
CA LEU A 17 -8.94 9.59 2.69
C LEU A 17 -8.16 10.19 1.52
N LEU A 18 -7.08 9.53 1.08
CA LEU A 18 -6.28 9.99 -0.07
C LEU A 18 -7.13 10.10 -1.34
N CYS A 19 -7.96 9.09 -1.62
CA CYS A 19 -8.82 9.13 -2.79
C CYS A 19 -9.88 10.24 -2.70
N ALA A 20 -10.44 10.48 -1.50
CA ALA A 20 -11.38 11.60 -1.30
C ALA A 20 -10.70 12.95 -1.49
N LEU A 21 -9.49 13.15 -0.97
CA LEU A 21 -8.73 14.40 -1.09
C LEU A 21 -8.31 14.70 -2.53
N LEU A 22 -8.05 13.66 -3.32
CA LEU A 22 -7.59 13.78 -4.71
C LEU A 22 -8.71 13.60 -5.75
N ASP A 23 -9.96 13.49 -5.31
CA ASP A 23 -11.13 13.21 -6.16
C ASP A 23 -10.92 11.99 -7.09
N LEU A 24 -10.32 10.93 -6.55
CA LEU A 24 -10.02 9.70 -7.27
C LEU A 24 -11.13 8.67 -7.13
N ASN A 25 -11.66 8.23 -8.27
CA ASN A 25 -12.65 7.17 -8.33
C ASN A 25 -12.02 5.77 -8.14
N TYR A 26 -12.63 4.97 -7.28
CA TYR A 26 -12.25 3.58 -7.05
C TYR A 26 -13.46 2.68 -6.77
N GLU A 27 -13.31 1.40 -7.12
CA GLU A 27 -14.22 0.35 -6.68
C GLU A 27 -13.73 -0.22 -5.34
N TRP A 28 -14.61 -0.34 -4.37
CA TRP A 28 -14.31 -0.99 -3.10
C TRP A 28 -14.72 -2.45 -3.11
N GLN A 29 -13.79 -3.33 -2.75
CA GLN A 29 -14.05 -4.73 -2.47
C GLN A 29 -13.80 -5.02 -0.99
N SER A 30 -14.88 -5.27 -0.25
CA SER A 30 -14.79 -5.64 1.15
C SER A 30 -14.08 -6.98 1.31
N VAL A 31 -13.18 -7.05 2.30
CA VAL A 31 -12.45 -8.25 2.69
C VAL A 31 -12.64 -8.48 4.19
N ASP A 32 -13.17 -9.65 4.54
CA ASP A 32 -13.29 -10.10 5.91
C ASP A 32 -11.98 -10.77 6.37
N ILE A 33 -11.15 -9.97 7.04
CA ILE A 33 -9.87 -10.40 7.58
C ILE A 33 -10.08 -11.42 8.72
N MET A 34 -11.17 -11.28 9.49
CA MET A 34 -11.46 -12.15 10.64
C MET A 34 -11.87 -13.55 10.18
N ARG A 35 -12.57 -13.64 9.05
CA ARG A 35 -12.87 -14.91 8.37
C ARG A 35 -11.70 -15.46 7.56
N GLY A 36 -10.57 -14.76 7.51
CA GLY A 36 -9.35 -15.23 6.86
C GLY A 36 -9.37 -15.12 5.33
N GLU A 37 -10.21 -14.26 4.75
CA GLU A 37 -10.32 -14.12 3.28
C GLU A 37 -8.99 -13.72 2.61
N THR A 38 -8.11 -13.04 3.34
CA THR A 38 -6.76 -12.70 2.86
C THR A 38 -5.81 -13.89 2.73
N ARG A 39 -6.18 -15.06 3.28
CA ARG A 39 -5.40 -16.30 3.22
C ARG A 39 -5.88 -17.26 2.14
N THR A 40 -6.91 -16.89 1.38
CA THR A 40 -7.36 -17.69 0.24
C THR A 40 -6.28 -17.74 -0.84
N PRO A 41 -6.17 -18.84 -1.62
CA PRO A 41 -5.20 -18.93 -2.71
C PRO A 41 -5.30 -17.76 -3.69
N ASP A 42 -6.52 -17.35 -4.03
CA ASP A 42 -6.81 -16.20 -4.89
C ASP A 42 -6.26 -14.88 -4.35
N PHE A 43 -6.38 -14.63 -3.04
CA PHE A 43 -5.85 -13.41 -2.45
C PHE A 43 -4.32 -13.46 -2.35
N LEU A 44 -3.76 -14.60 -1.95
CA LEU A 44 -2.31 -14.81 -1.83
C LEU A 44 -1.58 -14.68 -3.17
N ALA A 45 -2.22 -15.11 -4.28
CA ALA A 45 -1.70 -14.90 -5.62
C ALA A 45 -1.54 -13.42 -5.99
N ARG A 46 -2.31 -12.52 -5.35
CA ARG A 46 -2.22 -11.06 -5.54
C ARG A 46 -1.33 -10.38 -4.50
N ASN A 47 -1.39 -10.86 -3.25
CA ASN A 47 -0.60 -10.36 -2.14
C ASN A 47 -0.15 -11.51 -1.22
N PRO A 48 1.09 -11.99 -1.37
CA PRO A 48 1.64 -13.05 -0.52
C PRO A 48 1.69 -12.72 0.98
N ASN A 49 1.67 -11.43 1.34
CA ASN A 49 1.67 -11.00 2.74
C ASN A 49 0.31 -11.19 3.43
N ALA A 50 -0.76 -11.53 2.70
CA ALA A 50 -2.10 -11.75 3.22
C ALA A 50 -2.66 -10.55 4.02
N LYS A 51 -2.35 -9.33 3.58
CA LYS A 51 -2.78 -8.07 4.24
C LYS A 51 -3.64 -7.20 3.33
N VAL A 52 -4.42 -6.35 3.99
CA VAL A 52 -5.12 -5.21 3.39
C VAL A 52 -4.56 -3.89 3.95
N PRO A 53 -4.68 -2.77 3.21
CA PRO A 53 -5.29 -2.65 1.89
C PRO A 53 -4.42 -3.26 0.78
N LEU A 54 -5.07 -3.71 -0.28
CA LEU A 54 -4.43 -4.08 -1.55
C LEU A 54 -5.07 -3.26 -2.67
N LEU A 55 -4.26 -2.47 -3.38
CA LEU A 55 -4.72 -1.64 -4.50
C LEU A 55 -4.43 -2.37 -5.82
N LYS A 56 -5.46 -2.60 -6.63
CA LYS A 56 -5.32 -3.10 -8.01
C LYS A 56 -5.48 -1.94 -8.99
N LEU A 57 -4.43 -1.74 -9.80
CA LEU A 57 -4.39 -0.74 -10.87
C LEU A 57 -5.18 -1.21 -12.10
N SER A 58 -5.46 -0.29 -13.02
CA SER A 58 -6.21 -0.58 -14.25
C SER A 58 -5.49 -1.59 -15.16
N ASP A 59 -4.17 -1.59 -15.16
CA ASP A 59 -3.33 -2.54 -15.92
C ASP A 59 -3.17 -3.92 -15.24
N GLY A 60 -3.87 -4.14 -14.12
CA GLY A 60 -3.88 -5.42 -13.41
C GLY A 60 -2.79 -5.60 -12.35
N ARG A 61 -1.80 -4.70 -12.28
CA ARG A 61 -0.80 -4.73 -11.20
C ARG A 61 -1.44 -4.52 -9.84
N CYS A 62 -0.90 -5.16 -8.82
CA CYS A 62 -1.35 -5.03 -7.43
C CYS A 62 -0.24 -4.38 -6.58
N LEU A 63 -0.62 -3.40 -5.76
CA LEU A 63 0.24 -2.72 -4.81
C LEU A 63 -0.21 -3.08 -3.39
N ALA A 64 0.62 -3.86 -2.71
CA ALA A 64 0.46 -4.21 -1.30
C ALA A 64 1.25 -3.25 -0.42
N ASP A 65 0.86 -3.15 0.86
CA ASP A 65 1.61 -2.44 1.90
C ASP A 65 1.92 -0.96 1.56
N ILE A 66 1.08 -0.35 0.71
CA ILE A 66 1.23 1.03 0.22
C ILE A 66 1.30 2.06 1.35
N ALA A 67 0.68 1.76 2.50
CA ALA A 67 0.70 2.60 3.68
C ALA A 67 2.06 2.65 4.40
N LEU A 68 2.98 1.71 4.12
CA LEU A 68 4.32 1.71 4.73
C LEU A 68 5.27 2.67 4.01
N TYR A 69 5.14 2.81 2.69
CA TYR A 69 6.11 3.53 1.87
C TYR A 69 6.32 4.97 2.35
N ALA A 70 5.24 5.74 2.50
CA ALA A 70 5.33 7.17 2.82
C ALA A 70 6.09 7.40 4.15
N TYR A 71 5.67 6.73 5.23
CA TYR A 71 6.31 6.87 6.54
C TYR A 71 7.76 6.38 6.54
N THR A 72 8.04 5.25 5.88
CA THR A 72 9.41 4.75 5.81
C THR A 72 10.29 5.67 4.96
N ARG A 73 9.76 6.29 3.91
CA ARG A 73 10.52 7.21 3.07
C ARG A 73 10.94 8.48 3.80
N VAL A 74 10.09 9.03 4.66
CA VAL A 74 10.38 10.24 5.44
C VAL A 74 10.82 9.93 6.88
N ALA A 75 11.28 8.70 7.15
CA ALA A 75 11.66 8.27 8.50
C ALA A 75 12.74 9.17 9.16
N ALA A 76 13.62 9.75 8.34
CA ALA A 76 14.66 10.68 8.80
C ALA A 76 14.07 11.97 9.42
N ASP A 77 12.91 12.45 8.94
CA ASP A 77 12.23 13.62 9.51
C ASP A 77 11.71 13.33 10.93
N GLY A 78 11.50 12.04 11.25
CA GLY A 78 11.21 11.54 12.59
C GLY A 78 12.44 11.16 13.42
N GLY A 79 13.66 11.41 12.92
CA GLY A 79 14.91 11.07 13.61
C GLY A 79 15.35 9.61 13.46
N PHE A 80 14.82 8.86 12.49
CA PHE A 80 15.18 7.46 12.26
C PHE A 80 16.07 7.30 11.03
N GLU A 81 17.30 6.83 11.26
CA GLU A 81 18.26 6.52 10.19
C GLU A 81 18.04 5.11 9.61
N LEU A 82 17.92 5.02 8.29
CA LEU A 82 17.69 3.75 7.58
C LEU A 82 18.95 3.12 6.98
N THR A 83 20.11 3.76 7.12
CA THR A 83 21.38 3.34 6.51
C THR A 83 21.80 1.91 6.87
N GLY A 84 21.47 1.44 8.08
CA GLY A 84 21.73 0.07 8.53
C GLY A 84 20.81 -1.02 7.95
N TYR A 85 19.72 -0.64 7.26
CA TYR A 85 18.68 -1.57 6.80
C TYR A 85 18.69 -1.73 5.28
N ALA A 86 19.66 -2.46 4.75
CA ALA A 86 19.86 -2.64 3.30
C ALA A 86 18.62 -3.14 2.54
N ALA A 87 17.83 -4.05 3.14
CA ALA A 87 16.62 -4.55 2.50
C ALA A 87 15.52 -3.47 2.39
N ILE A 88 15.42 -2.59 3.39
CA ILE A 88 14.46 -1.48 3.42
C ILE A 88 14.87 -0.43 2.39
N THR A 89 16.15 -0.04 2.37
CA THR A 89 16.66 0.95 1.40
C THR A 89 16.55 0.44 -0.04
N ALA A 90 16.83 -0.85 -0.29
CA ALA A 90 16.60 -1.46 -1.59
C ALA A 90 15.11 -1.47 -1.98
N TRP A 91 14.22 -1.77 -1.03
CA TRP A 91 12.77 -1.73 -1.28
C TRP A 91 12.26 -0.33 -1.64
N LEU A 92 12.70 0.72 -0.91
CA LEU A 92 12.39 2.11 -1.25
C LEU A 92 12.82 2.45 -2.68
N ARG A 93 14.07 2.13 -3.06
CA ARG A 93 14.57 2.37 -4.42
C ARG A 93 13.75 1.67 -5.50
N ARG A 94 13.27 0.44 -5.24
CA ARG A 94 12.40 -0.28 -6.20
C ARG A 94 11.06 0.42 -6.39
N ILE A 95 10.51 1.03 -5.34
CA ILE A 95 9.27 1.82 -5.45
C ILE A 95 9.53 3.10 -6.22
N GLU A 96 10.61 3.82 -5.88
CA GLU A 96 11.02 5.06 -6.55
C GLU A 96 11.34 4.86 -8.05
N SER A 97 11.73 3.65 -8.46
CA SER A 97 11.98 3.31 -9.86
C SER A 97 10.72 2.95 -10.67
N LEU A 98 9.52 2.95 -10.07
CA LEU A 98 8.29 2.59 -10.79
C LEU A 98 7.90 3.69 -11.80
N PRO A 99 7.41 3.33 -13.00
CA PRO A 99 6.89 4.32 -13.95
C PRO A 99 5.75 5.14 -13.33
N GLY A 100 5.84 6.47 -13.47
CA GLY A 100 4.86 7.41 -12.91
C GLY A 100 5.05 7.72 -11.41
N TYR A 101 6.15 7.27 -10.79
CA TYR A 101 6.50 7.68 -9.43
C TYR A 101 6.66 9.21 -9.35
N GLN A 102 5.99 9.81 -8.37
CA GLN A 102 6.17 11.21 -8.01
C GLN A 102 6.78 11.29 -6.61
N PRO A 103 7.94 11.97 -6.45
CA PRO A 103 8.56 12.11 -5.14
C PRO A 103 7.67 12.94 -4.20
N MET A 104 7.69 12.59 -2.91
CA MET A 104 7.11 13.43 -1.87
C MET A 104 7.88 14.75 -1.85
N GLN A 105 7.17 15.88 -1.96
CA GLN A 105 7.77 17.20 -1.81
C GLN A 105 7.88 17.50 -0.31
N ASN A 106 9.10 17.84 0.12
CA ASN A 106 9.38 18.33 1.46
C ASN A 106 9.30 19.87 1.49
#